data_AF-A0A382P7L1-F1
#
_entry.id   AF-A0A382P7L1-F1
#
_cell.length_a   1.000
_cell.length_b   1.000
_cell.length_c   1.000
_cell.angle_alpha   90.00
_cell.angle_beta   90.00
_cell.angle_gamma   90.00
#
_symmetry.space_group_name_H-M   'P 1'
#
loop_
_entity.id
_entity.type
_entity.pdbx_description
1 polymer ?
#
loop_
_entity_poly.entity_id
_entity_poly.type
_entity_poly.pdbx_seq_one_letter_code
_entity_poly.pdbx_strand_id
1 'polypeptide(L)'
;MILIIDNYDSFTYNLVQYIGSINPEMEIHRNDKITIDEIKRKNPEKIFISPGPGKPEDAGLSVDLVKEFGKQTPIFGICLGHQAITVAFGGQVERANEIVHGKTSKIIHSGSEI
;
A
#
# COMPACT_ATOMS: atom_id res chain seq x y z
N MET A 1 0.90 16.25 -4.97
CA MET A 1 0.84 14.94 -5.68
C MET A 1 0.66 13.72 -4.76
N ILE A 2 -0.18 12.77 -5.17
CA ILE A 2 -0.29 11.41 -4.59
C ILE A 2 0.64 10.43 -5.34
N LEU A 3 1.42 9.64 -4.61
CA LEU A 3 2.19 8.53 -5.20
C LEU A 3 1.47 7.19 -4.96
N ILE A 4 1.34 6.37 -5.99
CA ILE A 4 0.78 5.02 -5.89
C ILE A 4 1.86 4.00 -6.27
N ILE A 5 2.16 3.08 -5.36
CA ILE A 5 3.03 1.93 -5.64
C ILE A 5 2.18 0.73 -6.05
N ASP A 6 2.34 0.30 -7.30
CA ASP A 6 1.73 -0.88 -7.88
C ASP A 6 2.57 -2.14 -7.59
N ASN A 7 1.98 -3.10 -6.86
CA ASN A 7 2.58 -4.41 -6.61
C ASN A 7 2.09 -5.46 -7.63
N TYR A 8 1.81 -5.03 -8.86
CA TYR A 8 1.40 -5.87 -9.99
C TYR A 8 0.05 -6.57 -9.76
N ASP A 9 -0.93 -5.85 -9.22
CA ASP A 9 -2.26 -6.39 -8.96
C ASP A 9 -3.31 -5.86 -9.95
N SER A 10 -4.25 -6.74 -10.32
CA SER A 10 -5.30 -6.38 -11.26
C SER A 10 -6.30 -5.36 -10.70
N PHE A 11 -6.40 -5.21 -9.38
CA PHE A 11 -7.26 -4.23 -8.74
C PHE A 11 -6.61 -2.85 -8.60
N THR A 12 -5.32 -2.69 -8.91
CA THR A 12 -4.65 -1.38 -8.90
C THR A 12 -5.37 -0.38 -9.81
N TYR A 13 -5.91 -0.82 -10.96
CA TYR A 13 -6.67 0.07 -11.86
C TYR A 13 -7.92 0.65 -11.19
N ASN A 14 -8.67 -0.17 -10.44
CA ASN A 14 -9.86 0.29 -9.72
C ASN A 14 -9.50 1.33 -8.65
N LEU A 15 -8.38 1.10 -7.94
CA LEU A 15 -7.86 2.04 -6.95
C LEU A 15 -7.48 3.37 -7.59
N VAL A 16 -6.71 3.33 -8.68
CA VAL A 16 -6.28 4.52 -9.44
C VAL A 16 -7.48 5.30 -9.97
N GLN A 17 -8.48 4.62 -10.53
CA GLN A 17 -9.68 5.28 -11.04
C GLN A 17 -10.46 5.99 -9.91
N TYR A 18 -10.61 5.34 -8.76
CA TYR A 18 -11.31 5.93 -7.62
C TYR A 18 -10.55 7.13 -7.04
N ILE A 19 -9.24 6.97 -6.78
CA ILE A 19 -8.39 8.06 -6.29
C ILE A 19 -8.37 9.22 -7.28
N GLY A 20 -8.20 8.93 -8.58
CA GLY A 20 -8.16 9.94 -9.63
C GLY A 20 -9.45 10.76 -9.75
N SER A 21 -10.60 10.20 -9.36
CA SER A 21 -11.86 10.95 -9.30
C SER A 21 -11.92 11.96 -8.15
N ILE A 22 -11.11 11.77 -7.11
CA ILE A 22 -11.04 12.65 -5.92
C ILE A 22 -9.86 13.62 -6.04
N ASN A 23 -8.70 13.13 -6.46
CA ASN A 23 -7.50 13.92 -6.69
C ASN A 23 -6.80 13.46 -7.99
N PRO A 24 -6.85 14.29 -9.06
CA PRO A 24 -6.25 13.93 -10.34
C PRO A 24 -4.71 14.03 -10.36
N GLU A 25 -4.09 14.70 -9.39
CA GLU A 25 -2.64 14.87 -9.33
C GLU A 25 -1.98 13.65 -8.67
N MET A 26 -1.79 12.60 -9.47
CA MET A 26 -1.22 11.33 -9.03
C MET A 26 -0.14 10.80 -9.98
N GLU A 27 0.79 10.05 -9.42
CA GLU A 27 1.83 9.33 -10.16
C GLU A 27 1.84 7.86 -9.71
N ILE A 28 1.94 6.94 -10.67
CA ILE A 28 1.90 5.50 -10.42
C ILE A 28 3.22 4.87 -10.84
N HIS A 29 3.83 4.11 -9.95
CA HIS A 29 5.05 3.35 -10.21
C HIS A 29 4.91 1.92 -9.74
N ARG A 30 5.46 0.98 -10.51
CA ARG A 30 5.63 -0.38 -10.02
C ARG A 30 6.71 -0.42 -8.94
N ASN A 31 6.55 -1.33 -7.99
CA ASN A 31 7.44 -1.48 -6.82
C ASN A 31 8.92 -1.75 -7.16
N ASP A 32 9.25 -2.06 -8.41
CA ASP A 32 10.60 -2.32 -8.93
C ASP A 32 11.04 -1.33 -10.02
N LYS A 33 10.25 -0.28 -10.30
CA LYS A 33 10.52 0.73 -11.33
C LYS A 33 10.78 2.14 -10.78
N ILE A 34 10.82 2.27 -9.47
CA ILE A 34 11.19 3.51 -8.77
C ILE A 34 12.06 3.17 -7.57
N THR A 35 12.94 4.09 -7.20
CA THR A 35 13.82 3.98 -6.03
C THR A 35 13.39 4.92 -4.91
N ILE A 36 13.81 4.64 -3.68
CA ILE A 36 13.54 5.50 -2.51
C ILE A 36 14.05 6.93 -2.73
N ASP A 37 15.24 7.09 -3.32
CA ASP A 37 15.82 8.41 -3.57
C ASP A 37 15.04 9.20 -4.63
N GLU A 38 14.48 8.54 -5.64
CA GLU A 38 13.57 9.19 -6.59
C GLU A 38 12.30 9.65 -5.90
N ILE A 39 11.73 8.84 -5.00
CA ILE A 39 10.54 9.20 -4.23
C ILE A 39 10.83 10.41 -3.33
N LYS A 40 11.99 10.45 -2.67
CA LYS A 40 12.43 11.59 -1.85
C LYS A 40 12.46 12.88 -2.68
N ARG A 41 13.03 12.83 -3.89
CA ARG A 41 13.08 13.98 -4.80
C ARG A 41 11.70 14.43 -5.27
N LYS A 42 10.76 13.49 -5.43
CA LYS A 42 9.37 13.77 -5.81
C LYS A 42 8.55 14.40 -4.67
N ASN A 43 8.96 14.18 -3.42
CA ASN A 43 8.31 14.72 -2.22
C ASN A 43 6.77 14.54 -2.23
N PRO A 44 6.26 13.29 -2.30
CA PRO A 44 4.82 13.05 -2.35
C PRO A 44 4.14 13.47 -1.04
N GLU A 45 2.92 14.02 -1.16
CA GLU A 45 2.13 14.42 0.01
C GLU A 45 1.48 13.22 0.69
N LYS A 46 1.14 12.19 -0.08
CA LYS A 46 0.47 10.96 0.36
C LYS A 46 0.95 9.80 -0.48
N ILE A 47 1.05 8.62 0.13
CA ILE A 47 1.47 7.40 -0.57
C ILE A 47 0.40 6.32 -0.40
N PHE A 48 0.03 5.68 -1.50
CA PHE A 48 -0.79 4.48 -1.52
C PHE A 48 0.05 3.28 -1.92
N ILE A 49 -0.11 2.17 -1.22
CA ILE A 49 0.51 0.89 -1.56
C ILE A 49 -0.60 -0.09 -1.92
N SER A 50 -0.63 -0.47 -3.19
CA SER A 50 -1.66 -1.34 -3.76
C SER A 50 -1.61 -2.77 -3.20
N PRO A 51 -2.68 -3.56 -3.41
CA PRO A 51 -2.64 -5.02 -3.27
C PRO A 51 -1.57 -5.64 -4.17
N GLY A 52 -1.24 -6.90 -3.92
CA GLY A 52 -0.28 -7.65 -4.71
C GLY A 52 -0.27 -9.13 -4.32
N PRO A 53 0.26 -10.02 -5.18
CA PRO A 53 0.49 -11.41 -4.84
C PRO A 53 1.72 -11.57 -3.93
N GLY A 54 1.88 -12.76 -3.36
CA GLY A 54 3.08 -13.12 -2.61
C GLY A 54 3.02 -12.72 -1.13
N LYS A 55 4.20 -12.51 -0.55
CA LYS A 55 4.37 -12.19 0.87
C LYS A 55 4.93 -10.78 1.03
N PRO A 56 4.70 -10.10 2.17
CA PRO A 56 5.22 -8.76 2.40
C PRO A 56 6.75 -8.67 2.32
N GLU A 57 7.48 -9.74 2.68
CA GLU A 57 8.94 -9.79 2.53
C GLU A 57 9.39 -9.75 1.06
N ASP A 58 8.52 -10.21 0.15
CA ASP A 58 8.75 -10.25 -1.29
C ASP A 58 8.13 -9.02 -2.00
N ALA A 59 7.51 -8.08 -1.26
CA ALA A 59 6.79 -6.93 -1.81
C ALA A 59 7.70 -5.80 -2.37
N GLY A 60 8.90 -6.16 -2.81
CA GLY A 60 9.90 -5.26 -3.36
C GLY A 60 10.18 -4.07 -2.45
N LEU A 61 10.14 -2.86 -3.02
CA LEU A 61 10.40 -1.60 -2.33
C LEU A 61 9.35 -1.22 -1.26
N SER A 62 8.20 -1.90 -1.20
CA SER A 62 7.07 -1.47 -0.34
C SER A 62 7.42 -1.39 1.15
N VAL A 63 8.16 -2.38 1.69
CA VAL A 63 8.53 -2.39 3.11
C VAL A 63 9.52 -1.28 3.44
N ASP A 64 10.54 -1.10 2.59
CA ASP A 64 11.55 -0.06 2.80
C ASP A 64 10.98 1.34 2.60
N LEU A 65 10.03 1.50 1.69
CA LEU A 65 9.25 2.73 1.55
C LEU A 65 8.53 3.07 2.85
N VAL A 66 7.84 2.11 3.47
CA VAL A 66 7.12 2.39 4.73
C VAL A 66 8.10 2.77 5.85
N LYS A 67 9.25 2.10 5.95
CA LYS A 67 10.27 2.43 6.94
C LYS A 67 10.79 3.86 6.78
N GLU A 68 11.02 4.29 5.54
CA GLU A 68 11.56 5.61 5.23
C GLU A 68 10.52 6.72 5.44
N PHE A 69 9.31 6.54 4.90
CA PHE A 69 8.31 7.61 4.81
C PHE A 69 7.22 7.55 5.88
N GLY A 70 6.96 6.39 6.49
CA GLY A 70 5.77 6.13 7.31
C GLY A 70 5.65 6.96 8.59
N LYS A 71 6.70 7.69 8.99
CA LYS A 71 6.67 8.63 10.12
C LYS A 71 6.30 10.06 9.72
N GLN A 72 6.41 10.41 8.44
CA GLN A 72 6.39 11.79 7.95
C GLN A 72 5.33 12.00 6.87
N THR A 73 5.11 11.01 6.04
CA THR A 73 4.14 11.03 4.94
C THR A 73 3.00 10.07 5.27
N PRO A 74 1.73 10.48 5.18
CA PRO A 74 0.60 9.57 5.30
C PRO A 74 0.67 8.43 4.27
N ILE A 75 0.59 7.19 4.76
CA ILE A 75 0.61 5.98 3.93
C ILE A 75 -0.67 5.19 4.13
N PHE A 76 -1.32 4.81 3.02
CA PHE A 76 -2.45 3.90 3.03
C PHE A 76 -2.12 2.61 2.25
N GLY A 77 -2.07 1.48 2.95
CA GLY A 77 -1.74 0.18 2.39
C GLY A 77 -2.95 -0.75 2.32
N ILE A 78 -3.12 -1.44 1.20
CA ILE A 78 -4.26 -2.35 0.96
C ILE A 78 -3.72 -3.76 0.72
N CYS A 79 -4.29 -4.77 1.39
CA CYS A 79 -3.87 -6.17 1.26
C CYS A 79 -2.35 -6.34 1.49
N LEU A 80 -1.56 -6.63 0.45
CA LEU A 80 -0.10 -6.70 0.56
C LEU A 80 0.51 -5.39 1.07
N GLY A 81 -0.04 -4.23 0.70
CA GLY A 81 0.38 -2.94 1.25
C GLY A 81 0.13 -2.81 2.75
N HIS A 82 -0.98 -3.36 3.25
CA HIS A 82 -1.26 -3.39 4.70
C HIS A 82 -0.28 -4.31 5.44
N GLN A 83 0.04 -5.46 4.84
CA GLN A 83 1.03 -6.40 5.38
C GLN A 83 2.44 -5.79 5.39
N ALA A 84 2.82 -5.05 4.33
CA ALA A 84 4.09 -4.35 4.26
C ALA A 84 4.24 -3.31 5.39
N ILE A 85 3.17 -2.56 5.69
CA ILE A 85 3.15 -1.64 6.83
C ILE A 85 3.36 -2.39 8.15
N THR A 86 2.65 -3.50 8.33
CA THR A 86 2.77 -4.34 9.53
C THR A 86 4.21 -4.79 9.76
N VAL A 87 4.84 -5.36 8.73
CA VAL A 87 6.23 -5.85 8.80
C VAL A 87 7.23 -4.70 9.00
N ALA A 88 7.03 -3.55 8.33
CA ALA A 88 7.90 -2.39 8.45
C ALA A 88 8.00 -1.86 9.89
N PHE A 89 6.92 -1.98 10.67
CA PHE A 89 6.87 -1.59 12.07
C PHE A 89 7.11 -2.76 13.05
N GLY A 90 7.64 -3.89 12.58
CA GLY A 90 8.04 -5.03 13.41
C GLY A 90 6.91 -5.99 13.79
N GLY A 91 5.73 -5.84 13.18
CA GLY A 91 4.65 -6.81 13.31
C GLY A 91 4.93 -8.09 12.50
N GLN A 92 4.12 -9.13 12.75
CA GLN A 92 4.22 -10.42 12.07
C GLN A 92 3.02 -10.64 11.14
N VAL A 93 3.28 -11.21 9.96
CA VAL A 93 2.26 -11.61 9.00
C VAL A 93 2.35 -13.12 8.81
N GLU A 94 1.29 -13.82 9.20
CA GLU A 94 1.24 -15.28 9.17
C GLU A 94 0.06 -15.79 8.35
N ARG A 95 0.09 -17.09 8.06
CA ARG A 95 -0.96 -17.74 7.29
C ARG A 95 -2.22 -17.86 8.14
N ALA A 96 -3.34 -17.38 7.60
CA ALA A 96 -4.65 -17.59 8.21
C ALA A 96 -5.02 -19.09 8.23
N ASN A 97 -5.78 -19.49 9.26
CA ASN A 97 -6.26 -20.87 9.42
C ASN A 97 -7.19 -21.31 8.27
N GLU A 98 -7.93 -20.36 7.69
CA GLU A 98 -8.87 -20.61 6.60
C GLU A 98 -8.65 -19.62 5.44
N ILE A 99 -8.86 -20.11 4.22
CA ILE A 99 -8.82 -19.30 3.00
C ILE A 99 -10.25 -18.83 2.69
N VAL A 100 -10.47 -17.52 2.67
CA VAL A 100 -11.80 -16.89 2.51
C VAL A 100 -11.94 -16.11 1.20
N HIS A 101 -11.19 -16.47 0.16
CA HIS A 101 -11.22 -15.78 -1.14
C HIS A 101 -12.64 -15.78 -1.75
N GLY A 102 -13.12 -14.60 -2.16
CA GLY A 102 -14.45 -14.43 -2.76
C GLY A 102 -15.62 -14.45 -1.76
N LYS A 103 -15.35 -14.49 -0.44
CA LYS A 103 -16.37 -14.45 0.60
C LYS A 103 -16.38 -13.10 1.31
N THR A 104 -17.56 -12.67 1.75
CA THR A 104 -17.72 -11.45 2.53
C THR A 104 -17.54 -11.73 4.02
N SER A 105 -17.10 -10.73 4.76
CA SER A 105 -16.97 -10.77 6.23
C SER A 105 -17.41 -9.44 6.81
N LYS A 106 -18.04 -9.46 7.98
CA LYS A 106 -18.33 -8.23 8.74
C LYS A 106 -17.06 -7.81 9.47
N ILE A 107 -16.64 -6.56 9.27
CA ILE A 107 -15.50 -5.96 9.98
C ILE A 107 -16.04 -5.13 11.14
N ILE A 108 -15.56 -5.41 12.34
CA ILE A 108 -15.85 -4.60 13.53
C ILE A 108 -14.73 -3.57 13.65
N HIS A 109 -15.09 -2.30 13.72
CA HIS A 109 -14.16 -1.18 13.89
C HIS A 109 -14.61 -0.30 15.06
N SER A 110 -13.70 0.51 15.60
CA SER A 110 -13.97 1.38 16.75
C SER A 110 -14.86 2.59 16.44
N GLY A 111 -15.28 2.78 15.18
CA GLY A 111 -16.00 3.98 14.75
C GLY A 111 -15.20 5.28 14.82
N SER A 112 -13.88 5.19 15.00
CA SER A 112 -13.01 6.38 15.02
C SER A 112 -13.08 7.12 13.69
N GLU A 113 -13.20 8.46 13.77
CA GLU A 113 -13.32 9.33 12.59
C GLU A 113 -11.98 9.59 11.87
N ILE A 114 -10.84 9.15 12.42
CA ILE A 114 -9.43 9.44 12.01
C ILE A 114 -9.28 10.68 11.13
#